data_AF-A0A953WEK7-F1
#
_entry.id   AF-A0A953WEK7-F1
#
_cell.length_a   1.000
_cell.length_b   1.000
_cell.length_c   1.000
_cell.angle_alpha   90.00
_cell.angle_beta   90.00
_cell.angle_gamma   90.00
#
_symmetry.space_group_name_H-M   'P 1'
#
loop_
_entity.id
_entity.type
_entity.pdbx_description
1 polymer ?
#
loop_
_entity_poly.entity_id
_entity_poly.type
_entity_poly.pdbx_seq_one_letter_code
_entity_poly.pdbx_strand_id
1 'polypeptide(L)'
;MRAMTLALAALPAGAAAGEVRTVVADLPGPVEFEAPEAIQALEEGPVWLDLSIAPPLDPAAQQEDGSWSAIVCDSHGEVSAKSVSVPSGSNHLLLEVRPGTPEQHAANMVSCNYAPQYSDETRLGHVIRIKGCYFANSVSIPTANQWILNPLPASACQSRD
;
A
#
# COMPACT_ATOMS: atom_id res chain seq x y z
N MET A 1 36.44 -36.95 29.06
CA MET A 1 35.90 -35.65 28.61
C MET A 1 34.59 -35.94 27.89
N ARG A 2 33.44 -35.62 28.49
CA ARG A 2 32.12 -35.81 27.87
C ARG A 2 31.79 -34.54 27.09
N ALA A 3 31.77 -34.64 25.76
CA ALA A 3 31.28 -33.58 24.88
C ALA A 3 29.75 -33.50 25.04
N MET A 4 29.28 -32.36 25.49
CA MET A 4 27.86 -32.06 25.69
C MET A 4 27.42 -31.23 24.48
N THR A 5 26.82 -31.89 23.49
CA THR A 5 26.33 -31.24 22.27
C THR A 5 25.03 -30.51 22.60
N LEU A 6 25.04 -29.17 22.58
CA LEU A 6 23.81 -28.37 22.65
C LEU A 6 23.05 -28.53 21.31
N ALA A 7 21.86 -29.09 21.37
CA ALA A 7 20.90 -29.05 20.26
C ALA A 7 20.24 -27.67 20.24
N LEU A 8 20.52 -26.89 19.19
CA LEU A 8 19.85 -25.62 18.91
C LEU A 8 18.42 -25.94 18.43
N ALA A 9 17.42 -25.63 19.25
CA ALA A 9 16.02 -25.75 18.85
C ALA A 9 15.72 -24.67 17.80
N ALA A 10 15.55 -25.09 16.55
CA ALA A 10 14.99 -24.25 15.50
C ALA A 10 13.52 -23.98 15.85
N LEU A 11 13.22 -22.75 16.28
CA LEU A 11 11.85 -22.26 16.35
C LEU A 11 11.28 -22.21 14.92
N PRO A 12 10.14 -22.83 14.63
CA PRO A 12 9.51 -22.64 13.33
C PRO A 12 9.07 -21.18 13.24
N ALA A 13 9.65 -20.45 12.28
CA ALA A 13 9.11 -19.20 11.79
C ALA A 13 7.83 -19.48 11.00
N GLY A 14 6.80 -19.95 11.71
CA GLY A 14 5.44 -20.02 11.19
C GLY A 14 4.80 -18.65 11.39
N ALA A 15 5.12 -17.69 10.53
CA ALA A 15 4.16 -16.63 10.27
C ALA A 15 2.90 -17.36 9.80
N ALA A 16 1.80 -17.23 10.56
CA ALA A 16 0.52 -17.76 10.14
C ALA A 16 0.26 -17.25 8.73
N ALA A 17 0.28 -18.15 7.75
CA ALA A 17 -0.10 -17.84 6.38
C ALA A 17 -1.62 -17.63 6.40
N GLY A 18 -2.04 -16.44 6.84
CA GLY A 18 -3.40 -15.97 6.64
C GLY A 18 -3.70 -15.98 5.15
N GLU A 19 -4.96 -16.25 4.80
CA GLU A 19 -5.40 -16.16 3.41
C GLU A 19 -5.12 -14.75 2.88
N VAL A 20 -4.39 -14.68 1.76
CA VAL A 20 -4.04 -13.41 1.12
C VAL A 20 -5.29 -12.83 0.47
N ARG A 21 -5.75 -11.69 0.98
CA ARG A 21 -6.93 -11.00 0.46
C ARG A 21 -6.55 -10.07 -0.68
N THR A 22 -7.36 -10.04 -1.73
CA THR A 22 -7.12 -9.16 -2.88
C THR A 22 -7.97 -7.90 -2.74
N VAL A 23 -7.31 -6.74 -2.74
CA VAL A 23 -7.94 -5.43 -2.66
C VAL A 23 -7.61 -4.68 -3.94
N VAL A 24 -8.57 -4.66 -4.86
CA VAL A 24 -8.50 -3.89 -6.10
C VAL A 24 -9.54 -2.79 -6.01
N ALA A 25 -9.12 -1.54 -6.19
CA ALA A 25 -10.03 -0.41 -6.12
C ALA A 25 -9.54 0.77 -6.97
N ASP A 26 -10.50 1.54 -7.44
CA ASP A 26 -10.29 2.86 -8.01
C ASP A 26 -10.74 3.93 -7.01
N LEU A 27 -9.97 5.00 -6.92
CA LEU A 27 -10.25 6.19 -6.12
C LEU A 27 -10.31 7.41 -7.05
N PRO A 28 -11.31 8.30 -6.93
CA PRO A 28 -12.44 8.22 -6.00
C PRO A 28 -13.39 7.06 -6.31
N GLY A 29 -14.05 6.54 -5.27
CA GLY A 29 -15.09 5.52 -5.42
C GLY A 29 -16.39 6.07 -6.02
N PRO A 30 -17.38 5.19 -6.29
CA PRO A 30 -18.65 5.58 -6.90
C PRO A 30 -19.57 6.38 -5.98
N VAL A 31 -19.35 6.32 -4.66
CA VAL A 31 -20.13 7.03 -3.64
C VAL A 31 -19.26 8.11 -3.02
N GLU A 32 -19.76 9.35 -3.04
CA GLU A 32 -19.07 10.49 -2.46
C GLU A 32 -18.94 10.31 -0.94
N PHE A 33 -17.80 10.70 -0.38
CA PHE A 33 -17.49 10.61 1.05
C PHE A 33 -17.43 9.18 1.64
N GLU A 34 -17.46 8.15 0.79
CA GLU A 34 -17.30 6.76 1.17
C GLU A 34 -16.06 6.15 0.50
N ALA A 35 -15.37 5.27 1.24
CA ALA A 35 -14.30 4.50 0.64
C ALA A 35 -14.88 3.41 -0.29
N PRO A 36 -14.18 2.98 -1.34
CA PRO A 36 -14.57 1.81 -2.12
C PRO A 36 -14.80 0.58 -1.22
N GLU A 37 -15.76 -0.27 -1.57
CA GLU A 37 -16.13 -1.46 -0.78
C GLU A 37 -14.93 -2.35 -0.44
N ALA A 38 -14.02 -2.55 -1.40
CA ALA A 38 -12.80 -3.34 -1.18
C ALA A 38 -11.87 -2.76 -0.09
N ILE A 39 -11.87 -1.44 0.09
CA ILE A 39 -11.12 -0.76 1.16
C ILE A 39 -11.91 -0.80 2.47
N GLN A 40 -13.24 -0.64 2.42
CA GLN A 40 -14.09 -0.75 3.61
C GLN A 40 -14.04 -2.15 4.24
N ALA A 41 -13.96 -3.19 3.41
CA ALA A 41 -13.89 -4.59 3.82
C ALA A 41 -12.47 -5.06 4.21
N LEU A 42 -11.51 -4.14 4.39
CA LEU A 42 -10.22 -4.47 4.96
C LEU A 42 -10.38 -5.09 6.35
N GLU A 43 -9.53 -6.07 6.64
CA GLU A 43 -9.38 -6.68 7.95
C GLU A 43 -7.89 -6.93 8.16
N GLU A 44 -7.46 -7.23 9.37
CA GLU A 44 -6.04 -7.47 9.65
C GLU A 44 -5.51 -8.75 8.98
N GLY A 45 -4.34 -8.67 8.35
CA GLY A 45 -3.71 -9.81 7.67
C GLY A 45 -3.05 -9.47 6.32
N PRO A 46 -2.55 -10.48 5.61
CA PRO A 46 -1.88 -10.29 4.32
C PRO A 46 -2.88 -9.87 3.23
N VAL A 47 -2.49 -8.87 2.45
CA VAL A 47 -3.26 -8.24 1.38
C VAL A 47 -2.38 -8.07 0.14
N TRP A 48 -2.91 -8.50 -1.00
CA TRP A 48 -2.47 -8.05 -2.31
C TRP A 48 -3.27 -6.81 -2.70
N LEU A 49 -2.59 -5.67 -2.78
CA LEU A 49 -3.18 -4.39 -3.11
C LEU A 49 -2.92 -4.04 -4.57
N ASP A 50 -3.95 -3.53 -5.24
CA ASP A 50 -3.84 -2.85 -6.52
C ASP A 50 -4.80 -1.66 -6.54
N LEU A 51 -4.27 -0.50 -6.20
CA LEU A 51 -5.04 0.73 -6.02
C LEU A 51 -4.70 1.73 -7.12
N SER A 52 -5.70 2.25 -7.81
CA SER A 52 -5.56 3.35 -8.76
C SER A 52 -6.23 4.62 -8.22
N ILE A 53 -5.46 5.71 -8.15
CA ILE A 53 -5.89 6.98 -7.58
C ILE A 53 -5.87 8.03 -8.69
N ALA A 54 -7.07 8.46 -9.09
CA ALA A 54 -7.26 9.46 -10.11
C ALA A 54 -7.45 10.87 -9.52
N PRO A 55 -7.14 11.93 -10.29
CA PRO A 55 -7.51 13.29 -9.93
C PRO A 55 -9.03 13.41 -9.65
N PRO A 56 -9.45 14.32 -8.75
CA PRO A 56 -8.66 15.33 -8.06
C PRO A 56 -8.06 14.84 -6.72
N LEU A 57 -8.02 13.53 -6.47
CA LEU A 57 -7.45 13.02 -5.23
C LEU A 57 -5.92 13.08 -5.27
N ASP A 58 -5.34 13.82 -4.33
CA ASP A 58 -3.90 14.03 -4.23
C ASP A 58 -3.32 13.28 -3.01
N PRO A 59 -2.77 12.07 -3.18
CA PRO A 59 -2.06 11.38 -2.12
C PRO A 59 -0.76 12.12 -1.76
N ALA A 60 -0.40 12.03 -0.48
CA ALA A 60 0.85 12.61 0.03
C ALA A 60 1.87 11.50 0.27
N ALA A 61 3.11 11.71 -0.17
CA ALA A 61 4.24 10.85 0.13
C ALA A 61 5.05 11.41 1.29
N GLN A 62 5.47 10.52 2.17
CA GLN A 62 6.53 10.76 3.13
C GLN A 62 7.87 10.47 2.46
N GLN A 63 8.79 11.42 2.54
CA GLN A 63 10.16 11.28 2.05
C GLN A 63 11.04 10.56 3.08
N GLU A 64 12.25 10.18 2.69
CA GLU A 64 13.21 9.49 3.57
C GLU A 64 13.58 10.30 4.83
N ASP A 65 13.64 11.63 4.70
CA ASP A 65 13.89 12.56 5.80
C ASP A 65 12.68 12.74 6.75
N GLY A 66 11.56 12.09 6.46
CA GLY A 66 10.32 12.12 7.24
C GLY A 66 9.38 13.27 6.91
N SER A 67 9.76 14.18 6.01
CA SER A 67 8.89 15.25 5.52
C SER A 67 7.76 14.69 4.65
N TRP A 68 6.64 15.41 4.58
CA TRP A 68 5.47 15.05 3.77
C TRP A 68 5.28 16.06 2.64
N SER A 69 5.02 15.56 1.43
CA SER A 69 4.69 16.38 0.27
C SER A 69 3.66 15.67 -0.61
N ALA A 70 2.96 16.43 -1.45
CA ALA A 70 2.14 15.83 -2.50
C ALA A 70 3.03 14.99 -3.45
N ILE A 71 2.48 13.92 -4.00
CA ILE A 71 3.13 13.18 -5.10
C ILE A 71 2.95 14.00 -6.38
N VAL A 72 4.07 14.44 -6.97
CA VAL A 72 4.07 15.18 -8.23
C VAL A 72 4.50 14.25 -9.36
N CYS A 73 3.58 13.97 -10.29
CA CYS A 73 3.85 13.14 -11.46
C CYS A 73 4.46 13.95 -12.62
N ASP A 74 5.70 14.40 -12.44
CA ASP A 74 6.47 15.11 -13.50
C ASP A 74 6.91 14.16 -14.63
N SER A 75 6.96 12.86 -14.35
CA SER A 75 7.21 11.80 -15.32
C SER A 75 6.37 10.57 -14.99
N HIS A 76 6.16 9.71 -15.99
CA HIS A 76 5.50 8.42 -15.78
C HIS A 76 6.53 7.38 -15.34
N GLY A 77 6.23 6.64 -14.28
CA GLY A 77 7.16 5.67 -13.69
C GLY A 77 7.05 5.60 -12.18
N GLU A 78 8.01 4.92 -11.57
CA GLU A 78 8.08 4.72 -10.13
C GLU A 78 8.30 6.04 -9.37
N VAL A 79 7.67 6.16 -8.21
CA VAL A 79 7.81 7.25 -7.26
C VAL A 79 8.37 6.67 -5.96
N SER A 80 9.51 7.18 -5.53
CA SER A 80 10.09 6.84 -4.23
C SER A 80 9.26 7.46 -3.11
N ALA A 81 8.80 6.63 -2.17
CA ALA A 81 8.07 7.07 -1.00
C ALA A 81 8.33 6.12 0.16
N LYS A 82 8.67 6.66 1.33
CA LYS A 82 8.78 5.91 2.58
C LYS A 82 7.41 5.44 3.07
N SER A 83 6.41 6.31 2.90
CA SER A 83 5.01 6.06 3.22
C SER A 83 4.13 6.90 2.29
N VAL A 84 2.90 6.45 2.03
CA VAL A 84 1.90 7.17 1.24
C VAL A 84 0.62 7.27 2.04
N SER A 85 0.18 8.50 2.31
CA SER A 85 -1.14 8.80 2.85
C SER A 85 -2.13 8.85 1.69
N VAL A 86 -3.07 7.91 1.69
CA VAL A 86 -4.05 7.74 0.62
C VAL A 86 -5.38 8.37 1.04
N PRO A 87 -5.93 9.30 0.25
CA PRO A 87 -7.28 9.81 0.47
C PRO A 87 -8.28 8.73 0.07
N SER A 88 -8.77 7.96 1.04
CA SER A 88 -9.72 6.86 0.81
C SER A 88 -11.07 7.31 0.26
N GLY A 89 -11.37 8.61 0.33
CA GLY A 89 -12.69 9.16 0.10
C GLY A 89 -13.55 9.23 1.36
N SER A 90 -13.17 8.61 2.49
CA SER A 90 -13.94 8.61 3.75
C SER A 90 -13.22 9.37 4.87
N ASN A 91 -13.98 10.15 5.65
CA ASN A 91 -13.48 10.79 6.87
C ASN A 91 -13.29 9.80 8.04
N HIS A 92 -13.85 8.60 7.94
CA HIS A 92 -13.82 7.57 8.99
C HIS A 92 -12.85 6.42 8.68
N LEU A 93 -12.20 6.43 7.51
CA LEU A 93 -11.24 5.44 7.10
C LEU A 93 -10.00 6.12 6.54
N LEU A 94 -8.88 6.03 7.26
CA LEU A 94 -7.59 6.53 6.80
C LEU A 94 -6.77 5.35 6.27
N LEU A 95 -6.03 5.56 5.19
CA LEU A 95 -5.17 4.53 4.60
C LEU A 95 -3.74 5.06 4.46
N GLU A 96 -2.81 4.39 5.13
CA GLU A 96 -1.37 4.62 5.00
C GLU A 96 -0.73 3.37 4.38
N VAL A 97 0.03 3.55 3.30
CA VAL A 97 0.75 2.45 2.63
C VAL A 97 2.24 2.68 2.73
N ARG A 98 2.98 1.69 3.21
CA ARG A 98 4.45 1.72 3.28
C ARG A 98 5.02 0.79 2.23
N PRO A 99 5.55 1.29 1.10
CA PRO A 99 6.04 0.44 0.01
C PRO A 99 7.19 -0.48 0.44
N GLY A 100 8.01 -0.01 1.39
CA GLY A 100 9.25 -0.68 1.80
C GLY A 100 10.40 -0.35 0.85
N THR A 101 11.52 -1.06 0.97
CA THR A 101 12.65 -0.88 0.06
C THR A 101 12.54 -1.79 -1.17
N PRO A 102 12.96 -1.33 -2.37
CA PRO A 102 12.93 -2.14 -3.59
C PRO A 102 13.68 -3.48 -3.47
N GLU A 103 14.77 -3.53 -2.72
CA GLU A 103 15.60 -4.74 -2.57
C GLU A 103 14.88 -5.86 -1.81
N GLN A 104 14.01 -5.51 -0.87
CA GLN A 104 13.30 -6.47 -0.03
C GLN A 104 11.85 -6.67 -0.50
N HIS A 105 11.29 -5.70 -1.23
CA HIS A 105 9.88 -5.62 -1.57
C HIS A 105 9.68 -5.28 -3.05
N ALA A 106 10.38 -5.98 -3.95
CA ALA A 106 10.37 -5.69 -5.39
C ALA A 106 8.98 -5.74 -6.07
N ALA A 107 7.98 -6.39 -5.45
CA ALA A 107 6.60 -6.39 -5.95
C ALA A 107 5.79 -5.15 -5.51
N ASN A 108 6.32 -4.35 -4.59
CA ASN A 108 5.67 -3.17 -4.03
C ASN A 108 6.14 -1.94 -4.80
N MET A 109 5.20 -1.16 -5.30
CA MET A 109 5.48 -0.01 -6.13
C MET A 109 4.43 1.07 -5.95
N VAL A 110 4.89 2.31 -5.87
CA VAL A 110 4.09 3.51 -6.09
C VAL A 110 4.52 4.07 -7.44
N SER A 111 3.59 4.34 -8.34
CA SER A 111 3.93 4.81 -9.68
C SER A 111 2.94 5.81 -10.23
N CYS A 112 3.44 6.75 -11.04
CA CYS A 112 2.64 7.62 -11.89
C CYS A 112 2.40 6.93 -13.23
N ASN A 113 1.17 6.51 -13.49
CA ASN A 113 0.80 5.78 -14.70
C ASN A 113 0.09 6.71 -15.67
N TYR A 114 0.44 6.63 -16.95
CA TYR A 114 -0.21 7.42 -18.00
C TYR A 114 -1.70 7.09 -18.11
N ALA A 115 -2.55 8.11 -18.11
CA ALA A 115 -3.99 7.99 -18.16
C ALA A 115 -4.57 9.14 -19.01
N PRO A 116 -4.68 8.97 -20.34
CA PRO A 116 -5.00 10.06 -21.26
C PRO A 116 -6.34 10.73 -20.99
N GLN A 117 -7.30 10.00 -20.41
CA GLN A 117 -8.62 10.51 -20.06
C GLN A 117 -8.59 11.64 -19.03
N TYR A 118 -7.49 11.80 -18.28
CA TYR A 118 -7.29 12.88 -17.32
C TYR A 118 -6.35 13.97 -17.84
N SER A 119 -6.05 13.98 -19.14
CA SER A 119 -5.20 15.03 -19.74
C SER A 119 -5.98 16.32 -19.89
N ASP A 120 -5.27 17.44 -19.73
CA ASP A 120 -5.78 18.78 -20.01
C ASP A 120 -4.90 19.49 -21.06
N GLU A 121 -5.20 20.75 -21.38
CA GLU A 121 -4.46 21.53 -22.37
C GLU A 121 -2.98 21.78 -22.00
N THR A 122 -2.61 21.55 -20.74
CA THR A 122 -1.31 21.90 -20.16
C THR A 122 -0.48 20.70 -19.75
N ARG A 123 -1.10 19.54 -19.46
CA ARG A 123 -0.43 18.35 -18.92
C ARG A 123 -1.03 17.04 -19.43
N LEU A 124 -0.15 16.05 -19.61
CA LEU A 124 -0.57 14.66 -19.84
C LEU A 124 -1.22 14.12 -18.56
N GLY A 125 -2.34 13.44 -18.72
CA GLY A 125 -3.09 12.84 -17.63
C GLY A 125 -2.36 11.64 -17.03
N HIS A 126 -2.50 11.46 -15.73
CA HIS A 126 -1.95 10.35 -14.99
C HIS A 126 -2.90 9.87 -13.89
N VAL A 127 -2.65 8.65 -13.41
CA VAL A 127 -3.15 8.15 -12.13
C VAL A 127 -1.97 7.72 -11.28
N ILE A 128 -2.09 7.85 -9.97
CA ILE A 128 -1.12 7.28 -9.04
C ILE A 128 -1.57 5.86 -8.73
N ARG A 129 -0.72 4.88 -8.99
CA ARG A 129 -0.98 3.48 -8.69
C ARG A 129 -0.13 3.04 -7.50
N ILE A 130 -0.74 2.30 -6.58
CA ILE A 130 -0.05 1.64 -5.48
C ILE A 130 -0.36 0.15 -5.58
N LYS A 131 0.66 -0.65 -5.89
CA LYS A 131 0.53 -2.09 -6.09
C LYS A 131 1.52 -2.82 -5.19
N GLY A 132 1.13 -3.94 -4.62
CA GLY A 132 2.07 -4.79 -3.90
C GLY A 132 1.46 -5.74 -2.89
N CYS A 133 2.34 -6.39 -2.14
CA CYS A 133 2.02 -7.28 -1.04
C CYS A 133 2.25 -6.58 0.30
N TYR A 134 1.23 -6.55 1.13
CA TYR A 134 1.24 -5.85 2.41
C TYR A 134 0.58 -6.67 3.52
N PHE A 135 0.90 -6.35 4.76
CA PHE A 135 0.12 -6.76 5.92
C PHE A 135 -0.71 -5.57 6.39
N ALA A 136 -2.02 -5.70 6.36
CA ALA A 136 -2.96 -4.72 6.88
C ALA A 136 -3.02 -4.79 8.41
N ASN A 137 -2.78 -3.65 9.06
CA ASN A 137 -2.94 -3.47 10.51
C ASN A 137 -3.98 -2.39 10.75
N SER A 138 -4.91 -2.63 11.68
CA SER A 138 -5.91 -1.64 12.08
C SER A 138 -5.40 -0.86 13.29
N VAL A 139 -5.54 0.45 13.24
CA VAL A 139 -5.31 1.34 14.38
C VAL A 139 -6.59 2.14 14.58
N SER A 140 -7.30 1.82 15.66
CA SER A 140 -8.45 2.63 16.05
C SER A 140 -7.97 3.98 16.57
N ILE A 141 -8.46 5.06 15.96
CA ILE A 141 -8.30 6.43 16.46
C ILE A 141 -9.69 6.97 16.85
N PRO A 142 -9.79 8.04 17.66
CA PRO A 142 -11.07 8.44 18.26
C PRO A 142 -12.23 8.69 17.28
N THR A 143 -11.94 9.07 16.03
CA THR A 143 -12.95 9.47 15.02
C THR A 143 -12.96 8.60 13.77
N ALA A 144 -12.04 7.65 13.65
CA ALA A 144 -11.82 6.88 12.42
C ALA A 144 -11.06 5.57 12.71
N ASN A 145 -11.07 4.68 11.72
CA ASN A 145 -10.13 3.57 11.68
C ASN A 145 -8.99 3.93 10.71
N GLN A 146 -7.74 3.77 11.14
CA GLN A 146 -6.59 3.89 10.28
C GLN A 146 -6.08 2.50 9.90
N TRP A 147 -6.02 2.23 8.61
CA TRP A 147 -5.33 1.07 8.05
C TRP A 147 -3.89 1.44 7.72
N ILE A 148 -2.95 0.70 8.31
CA ILE A 148 -1.52 0.79 7.97
C ILE A 148 -1.13 -0.49 7.24
N LEU A 149 -0.79 -0.34 5.96
CA LEU A 149 -0.31 -1.44 5.12
C LEU A 149 1.20 -1.48 5.17
N ASN A 150 1.75 -2.44 5.93
CA ASN A 150 3.19 -2.65 6.07
C ASN A 150 3.69 -3.59 4.97
N PRO A 151 4.88 -3.38 4.41
CA PRO A 151 5.33 -4.13 3.26
C PRO A 151 5.62 -5.59 3.63
N LEU A 152 5.25 -6.50 2.75
CA LEU A 152 5.61 -7.92 2.82
C LEU A 152 6.47 -8.29 1.60
N PRO A 153 7.36 -9.29 1.72
CA PRO A 153 8.06 -9.80 0.56
C PRO A 153 7.06 -10.39 -0.45
N ALA A 154 7.38 -10.34 -1.74
CA ALA A 154 6.51 -10.83 -2.82
C ALA A 154 6.06 -12.29 -2.62
N SER A 155 6.91 -13.11 -1.99
CA SER A 155 6.61 -14.51 -1.67
C SER A 155 5.43 -14.69 -0.71
N ALA A 156 5.10 -13.69 0.11
CA ALA A 156 4.00 -13.76 1.06
C ALA A 156 2.61 -13.70 0.39
N CYS A 157 2.50 -13.05 -0.77
CA CYS A 157 1.26 -13.00 -1.55
C CYS A 157 1.14 -14.08 -2.63
N GLN A 158 2.12 -15.02 -2.68
CA GLN A 158 2.27 -16.02 -3.74
C GLN A 158 2.22 -15.39 -5.14
N SER A 159 3.35 -14.81 -5.60
CA SER A 159 3.57 -14.20 -6.93
C SER A 159 2.34 -14.18 -7.85
N ARG A 160 1.43 -13.25 -7.62
CA ARG A 160 0.34 -12.94 -8.55
C ARG A 160 0.80 -11.77 -9.41
N ASP A 161 1.85 -12.01 -10.17
CA ASP A 161 2.34 -11.08 -11.20
C ASP A 161 1.44 -11.14 -12.44
#